data_AF-W4VCA7-F1
#
_entry.id   AF-W4VCA7-F1
#
_cell.length_a   1.000
_cell.length_b   1.000
_cell.length_c   1.000
_cell.angle_alpha   90.00
_cell.angle_beta   90.00
_cell.angle_gamma   90.00
#
_symmetry.space_group_name_H-M   'P 1'
#
loop_
_entity.id
_entity.type
_entity.pdbx_description
1 polymer ?
#
loop_
_entity_poly.entity_id
_entity_poly.type
_entity_poly.pdbx_seq_one_letter_code
_entity_poly.pdbx_strand_id
1 'polypeptide(L)'
;MGPLGVQAKNKSALRNGAILGGIGLGGSAIAIYFAMERNFEIVKDMEIPMIYLAGSLSYILQIIYALVLIGEIYTTAVGSLYGFSARITDVNSNKAKFYIIGATLLALAASQLGFSNMVKYLYPIMGYGGVVLLVCLVISRFKPVKSTDGMEK
;
A
#
# COMPACT_ATOMS: atom_id res chain seq x y z
N MET A 1 -6.52 5.80 5.25
CA MET A 1 -6.07 5.70 6.66
C MET A 1 -5.37 6.97 7.19
N GLY A 2 -5.77 8.17 6.74
CA GLY A 2 -5.31 9.43 7.36
C GLY A 2 -6.15 9.91 8.57
N PRO A 3 -7.49 9.82 8.56
CA PRO A 3 -8.32 10.48 9.58
C PRO A 3 -8.47 9.69 10.90
N LEU A 4 -8.15 8.39 10.92
CA LEU A 4 -8.22 7.59 12.15
C LEU A 4 -7.07 7.89 13.12
N GLY A 5 -5.88 8.21 12.61
CA GLY A 5 -4.75 8.63 13.44
C GLY A 5 -4.96 10.00 14.08
N VAL A 6 -5.67 10.91 13.39
CA VAL A 6 -6.04 12.25 13.90
C VAL A 6 -7.18 12.16 14.91
N GLN A 7 -8.11 11.22 14.74
CA GLN A 7 -9.24 10.99 15.67
C GLN A 7 -8.87 10.09 16.86
N ALA A 8 -7.67 9.49 16.89
CA ALA A 8 -7.20 8.68 17.99
C ALA A 8 -6.97 9.56 19.23
N LYS A 9 -7.94 9.58 20.15
CA LYS A 9 -7.89 10.38 21.39
C LYS A 9 -6.70 10.03 22.31
N ASN A 10 -6.11 8.84 22.19
CA ASN A 10 -5.06 8.36 23.08
C ASN A 10 -3.73 8.10 22.35
N LYS A 11 -2.71 8.91 22.66
CA LYS A 11 -1.34 8.78 22.11
C LYS A 11 -0.72 7.40 22.36
N SER A 12 -1.03 6.78 23.49
CA SER A 12 -0.50 5.46 23.85
C SER A 12 -1.09 4.35 22.98
N ALA A 13 -2.39 4.43 22.66
CA ALA A 13 -3.05 3.50 21.75
C ALA A 13 -2.51 3.65 20.32
N LEU A 14 -2.29 4.88 19.86
CA LEU A 14 -1.69 5.14 18.55
C LEU A 14 -0.28 4.54 18.44
N ARG A 15 0.57 4.72 19.47
CA ARG A 15 1.92 4.17 19.50
C ARG A 15 1.91 2.64 19.51
N ASN A 16 1.12 2.04 20.39
CA ASN A 16 1.08 0.58 20.52
C ASN A 16 0.49 -0.06 19.25
N GLY A 17 -0.53 0.54 18.63
CA GLY A 17 -1.07 0.09 17.36
C GLY A 17 -0.05 0.16 16.23
N ALA A 18 0.74 1.24 16.15
CA ALA A 18 1.80 1.36 15.15
C ALA A 18 2.93 0.31 15.36
N ILE A 19 3.34 0.07 16.61
CA ILE A 19 4.38 -0.92 16.93
C ILE A 19 3.88 -2.34 16.62
N LEU A 20 2.69 -2.72 17.10
CA LEU A 20 2.12 -4.03 16.86
C LEU A 20 1.85 -4.28 15.38
N GLY A 21 1.34 -3.28 14.66
CA GLY A 21 1.15 -3.34 13.21
C GLY A 21 2.47 -3.51 12.47
N GLY A 22 3.50 -2.74 12.85
CA GLY A 22 4.83 -2.86 12.25
C GLY A 22 5.49 -4.22 12.50
N ILE A 23 5.44 -4.73 13.73
CA ILE A 23 5.98 -6.05 14.08
C ILE A 23 5.20 -7.15 13.36
N GLY A 24 3.87 -7.08 13.32
CA GLY A 24 3.04 -8.07 12.64
C GLY A 24 3.32 -8.12 11.14
N LEU A 25 3.37 -6.97 10.46
CA LEU A 25 3.68 -6.89 9.04
C LEU A 25 5.12 -7.32 8.74
N GLY A 26 6.08 -6.88 9.56
CA GLY A 26 7.48 -7.25 9.41
C GLY A 26 7.73 -8.75 9.62
N GLY A 27 7.11 -9.34 10.64
CA GLY A 27 7.17 -10.77 10.91
C GLY A 27 6.60 -11.61 9.76
N SER A 28 5.44 -11.21 9.24
CA SER A 28 4.84 -11.86 8.06
C SER A 28 5.73 -11.73 6.82
N ALA A 29 6.35 -10.58 6.59
CA ALA A 29 7.26 -10.38 5.46
C ALA A 29 8.50 -11.29 5.53
N ILE A 30 9.07 -11.46 6.73
CA ILE A 30 10.21 -12.37 6.97
C ILE A 30 9.78 -13.82 6.72
N ALA A 31 8.59 -14.22 7.19
CA ALA A 31 8.07 -15.56 6.96
C ALA A 31 7.87 -15.85 5.46
N ILE A 32 7.31 -14.89 4.71
CA ILE A 32 7.16 -14.99 3.26
C ILE A 32 8.52 -15.12 2.57
N TYR A 33 9.50 -14.30 2.97
CA TYR A 33 10.85 -14.36 2.41
C TYR A 33 11.48 -15.75 2.53
N PHE A 34 11.48 -16.34 3.74
CA PHE A 34 12.00 -17.68 3.94
C PHE A 34 11.20 -18.76 3.19
N ALA A 35 9.87 -18.63 3.13
CA ALA A 35 9.04 -19.56 2.38
C ALA A 35 9.38 -19.57 0.88
N MET A 36 9.63 -18.38 0.31
CA MET A 36 10.01 -18.22 -1.10
C MET A 36 11.45 -18.70 -1.36
N GLU A 37 12.39 -18.37 -0.48
CA GLU A 37 13.80 -18.78 -0.62
C GLU A 37 13.94 -20.30 -0.65
N ARG A 38 13.21 -21.00 0.23
CA ARG A 38 13.24 -22.48 0.32
C ARG A 38 12.63 -23.19 -0.89
N ASN A 39 11.79 -22.51 -1.67
CA ASN A 39 11.08 -23.08 -2.82
C ASN A 39 11.45 -22.36 -4.14
N PHE A 40 12.59 -21.65 -4.16
CA PHE A 40 12.95 -20.72 -5.22
C PHE A 40 12.92 -21.33 -6.63
N GLU A 41 13.43 -22.55 -6.80
CA GLU A 41 13.49 -23.23 -8.10
C GLU A 41 12.11 -23.47 -8.73
N ILE A 42 11.09 -23.69 -7.89
CA ILE A 42 9.71 -24.00 -8.30
C ILE A 42 8.92 -22.72 -8.57
N VAL A 43 9.19 -21.65 -7.81
CA VAL A 43 8.33 -20.45 -7.80
C VAL A 43 8.86 -19.26 -8.60
N LYS A 44 10.13 -19.30 -9.07
CA LYS A 44 10.78 -18.18 -9.77
C LYS A 44 10.07 -17.72 -11.05
N ASP A 45 9.44 -18.64 -11.78
CA ASP A 45 8.79 -18.38 -13.06
C ASP A 45 7.28 -18.10 -12.90
N MET A 46 6.80 -18.07 -11.66
CA MET A 46 5.38 -17.93 -11.35
C MET A 46 5.03 -16.47 -11.10
N GLU A 47 3.91 -16.00 -11.66
CA GLU A 47 3.48 -14.61 -11.48
C GLU A 47 3.13 -14.29 -10.02
N ILE A 48 2.48 -15.23 -9.33
CA ILE A 48 2.09 -15.09 -7.92
C ILE A 48 2.60 -16.30 -7.12
N PRO A 49 3.90 -16.35 -6.79
CA PRO A 49 4.57 -17.47 -6.11
C PRO A 49 3.80 -18.05 -4.93
N MET A 50 3.24 -17.18 -4.09
CA MET A 50 2.57 -17.58 -2.85
C MET A 50 1.27 -18.35 -3.08
N ILE A 51 0.51 -18.06 -4.15
CA ILE A 51 -0.68 -18.85 -4.51
C ILE A 51 -0.28 -20.29 -4.84
N TYR A 52 0.82 -20.46 -5.57
CA TYR A 52 1.31 -21.79 -5.94
C TYR A 52 1.82 -22.57 -4.73
N LEU A 53 2.51 -21.90 -3.81
CA LEU A 53 2.91 -22.50 -2.54
C LEU A 53 1.69 -22.95 -1.71
N ALA A 54 0.61 -22.16 -1.66
CA ALA A 54 -0.63 -22.56 -1.00
C ALA A 54 -1.25 -23.82 -1.65
N GLY A 55 -1.22 -23.92 -2.98
CA GLY A 55 -1.67 -25.09 -3.73
C GLY A 55 -0.84 -26.35 -3.48
N SER A 56 0.46 -26.21 -3.23
CA SER A 56 1.31 -27.35 -2.88
C SER A 56 0.95 -27.98 -1.53
N LEU A 57 0.28 -27.23 -0.64
CA LEU A 57 -0.17 -27.70 0.67
C LEU A 57 -1.56 -28.33 0.61
N SER A 58 -2.52 -27.66 -0.04
CA SER A 58 -3.87 -28.17 -0.29
C SER A 58 -4.60 -27.33 -1.32
N TYR A 59 -5.38 -27.99 -2.19
CA TYR A 59 -6.22 -27.31 -3.18
C TYR A 59 -7.25 -26.36 -2.55
N ILE A 60 -7.79 -26.70 -1.37
CA ILE A 60 -8.75 -25.84 -0.66
C ILE A 60 -8.08 -24.55 -0.18
N LEU A 61 -6.86 -24.65 0.33
CA LEU A 61 -6.09 -23.49 0.79
C LEU A 61 -5.74 -22.55 -0.36
N GLN A 62 -5.45 -23.10 -1.55
CA GLN A 62 -5.21 -22.31 -2.75
C GLN A 62 -6.44 -21.46 -3.11
N ILE A 63 -7.64 -22.05 -3.09
CA ILE A 63 -8.88 -21.34 -3.40
C ILE A 63 -9.14 -20.23 -2.37
N ILE A 64 -9.02 -20.54 -1.08
CA ILE A 64 -9.22 -19.55 -0.02
C ILE A 64 -8.22 -18.41 -0.16
N TYR A 65 -6.94 -18.73 -0.39
CA TYR A 65 -5.89 -17.73 -0.58
C TYR A 65 -6.17 -16.83 -1.81
N ALA A 66 -6.61 -17.42 -2.93
CA ALA A 66 -6.99 -16.66 -4.12
C ALA A 66 -8.16 -15.70 -3.85
N LEU A 67 -9.20 -16.16 -3.13
CA LEU A 67 -10.34 -15.30 -2.75
C LEU A 67 -9.93 -14.15 -1.84
N VAL A 68 -9.10 -14.43 -0.83
CA VAL A 68 -8.56 -13.40 0.08
C VAL A 68 -7.74 -12.39 -0.71
N LEU A 69 -6.83 -12.85 -1.58
CA LEU A 69 -5.97 -12.00 -2.37
C LEU A 69 -6.76 -11.08 -3.31
N ILE A 70 -7.81 -11.59 -3.97
CA ILE A 70 -8.70 -10.75 -4.79
C ILE A 70 -9.40 -9.70 -3.92
N GLY A 71 -9.89 -10.08 -2.74
CA GLY A 71 -10.51 -9.16 -1.79
C GLY A 71 -9.55 -8.06 -1.30
N GLU A 72 -8.31 -8.42 -0.97
CA GLU A 72 -7.27 -7.47 -0.54
C GLU A 72 -6.89 -6.48 -1.64
N ILE A 73 -6.70 -6.97 -2.88
CA ILE A 73 -6.41 -6.11 -4.03
C ILE A 73 -7.57 -5.15 -4.28
N TYR A 74 -8.81 -5.65 -4.27
CA TYR A 74 -9.99 -4.83 -4.50
C TYR A 74 -10.12 -3.72 -3.45
N THR A 75 -10.04 -4.07 -2.17
CA THR A 75 -10.19 -3.10 -1.07
C THR A 75 -9.05 -2.07 -1.06
N THR A 76 -7.82 -2.48 -1.40
CA THR A 76 -6.67 -1.57 -1.53
C THR A 76 -6.81 -0.62 -2.72
N ALA A 77 -7.27 -1.14 -3.87
CA ALA A 77 -7.50 -0.34 -5.07
C ALA A 77 -8.59 0.72 -4.82
N VAL A 78 -9.73 0.33 -4.26
CA VAL A 78 -10.82 1.25 -3.90
C VAL A 78 -10.35 2.28 -2.86
N GLY A 79 -9.62 1.85 -1.83
CA GLY A 79 -9.07 2.74 -0.82
C GLY A 79 -8.09 3.77 -1.39
N SER A 80 -7.24 3.35 -2.33
CA SER A 80 -6.25 4.22 -2.99
C SER A 80 -6.94 5.20 -3.94
N LEU A 81 -7.92 4.74 -4.72
CA LEU A 81 -8.69 5.58 -5.64
C LEU A 81 -9.50 6.64 -4.90
N TYR A 82 -10.12 6.27 -3.78
CA TYR A 82 -10.80 7.21 -2.89
C TYR A 82 -9.84 8.21 -2.26
N GLY A 83 -8.69 7.75 -1.76
CA GLY A 83 -7.66 8.63 -1.20
C GLY A 83 -7.09 9.62 -2.22
N PHE A 84 -6.93 9.17 -3.47
CA PHE A 84 -6.49 10.01 -4.59
C PHE A 84 -7.55 11.04 -4.98
N SER A 85 -8.80 10.60 -5.16
CA SER A 85 -9.89 11.50 -5.55
C SER A 85 -10.13 12.58 -4.49
N ALA A 86 -10.11 12.21 -3.20
CA ALA A 86 -10.27 13.14 -2.08
C ALA A 86 -9.11 14.14 -1.94
N ARG A 87 -7.95 13.88 -2.54
CA ARG A 87 -6.79 14.79 -2.48
C ARG A 87 -6.76 15.79 -3.64
N ILE A 88 -7.33 15.44 -4.79
CA ILE A 88 -7.31 16.27 -6.00
C ILE A 88 -8.56 17.14 -6.12
N THR A 89 -9.70 16.68 -5.63
CA THR A 89 -10.97 17.39 -5.73
C THR A 89 -11.85 17.13 -4.52
N ASP A 90 -12.80 18.02 -4.27
CA ASP A 90 -13.88 17.73 -3.34
C ASP A 90 -14.64 16.48 -3.81
N VAL A 91 -14.78 15.51 -2.90
CA VAL A 91 -15.33 14.18 -3.17
C VAL A 91 -16.78 14.24 -3.69
N ASN A 92 -17.48 15.35 -3.41
CA ASN A 92 -18.86 15.61 -3.80
C ASN A 92 -19.01 16.35 -5.15
N SER A 93 -17.92 16.71 -5.82
CA SER A 93 -17.98 17.39 -7.11
C SER A 93 -18.17 16.40 -8.27
N ASN A 94 -18.96 16.76 -9.29
CA ASN A 94 -19.06 16.00 -10.54
C ASN A 94 -17.69 15.79 -11.23
N LYS A 95 -16.70 16.65 -10.93
CA LYS A 95 -15.32 16.49 -11.41
C LYS A 95 -14.63 15.24 -10.83
N ALA A 96 -14.98 14.81 -9.62
CA ALA A 96 -14.43 13.61 -8.99
C ALA A 96 -14.73 12.35 -9.79
N LYS A 97 -15.96 12.24 -10.33
CA LYS A 97 -16.35 11.11 -11.20
C LYS A 97 -15.46 11.01 -12.44
N PHE A 98 -15.11 12.14 -13.05
CA PHE A 98 -14.23 12.16 -14.23
C PHE A 98 -12.82 11.66 -13.90
N TYR A 99 -12.22 12.12 -12.79
CA TYR A 99 -10.91 11.64 -12.35
C TYR A 99 -10.91 10.16 -11.96
N ILE A 100 -11.97 9.69 -11.30
CA ILE A 100 -12.14 8.28 -10.95
C ILE A 100 -12.21 7.41 -12.21
N ILE A 101 -13.05 7.79 -13.18
CA ILE A 101 -13.16 7.06 -14.46
C ILE A 101 -11.83 7.08 -15.21
N GLY A 102 -11.19 8.24 -15.31
CA GLY A 102 -9.88 8.38 -15.97
C GLY A 102 -8.79 7.53 -15.32
N ALA A 103 -8.71 7.54 -13.99
CA ALA A 103 -7.76 6.73 -13.24
C ALA A 103 -8.05 5.22 -13.40
N THR A 104 -9.32 4.80 -13.41
CA THR A 104 -9.70 3.40 -13.65
C THR A 104 -9.35 2.96 -15.06
N LEU A 105 -9.57 3.80 -16.08
CA LEU A 105 -9.20 3.48 -17.47
C LEU A 105 -7.68 3.36 -17.62
N LEU A 106 -6.91 4.26 -16.99
CA LEU A 106 -5.45 4.17 -16.96
C LEU A 106 -4.97 2.93 -16.22
N ALA A 107 -5.60 2.59 -15.08
CA ALA A 107 -5.29 1.37 -14.33
C ALA A 107 -5.59 0.11 -15.16
N LEU A 108 -6.69 0.11 -15.93
CA LEU A 108 -7.04 -0.99 -16.82
C LEU A 108 -6.03 -1.14 -17.96
N ALA A 109 -5.62 -0.03 -18.59
CA ALA A 109 -4.58 -0.04 -19.61
C ALA A 109 -3.24 -0.52 -19.04
N ALA A 110 -2.87 -0.04 -17.86
CA ALA A 110 -1.67 -0.46 -17.15
C ALA A 110 -1.72 -1.97 -16.83
N SER A 111 -2.86 -2.51 -16.38
CA SER A 111 -3.02 -3.92 -16.00
C SER A 111 -2.62 -4.92 -17.09
N GLN A 112 -2.58 -4.51 -18.35
CA GLN A 112 -2.15 -5.34 -19.48
C GLN A 112 -0.63 -5.58 -19.54
N LEU A 113 0.17 -4.85 -18.75
CA LEU A 113 1.63 -4.97 -18.71
C LEU A 113 2.13 -6.26 -18.01
N GLY A 114 1.22 -7.08 -17.47
CA GLY A 114 1.52 -8.32 -16.76
C GLY A 114 1.86 -8.07 -15.29
N PHE A 115 1.37 -8.95 -14.40
CA PHE A 115 1.48 -8.75 -12.94
C PHE A 115 2.95 -8.73 -12.47
N SER A 116 3.78 -9.63 -12.99
CA SER A 116 5.19 -9.72 -12.61
C SER A 116 5.97 -8.44 -12.92
N ASN A 117 5.73 -7.82 -14.09
CA ASN A 117 6.36 -6.54 -14.44
C ASN A 117 5.90 -5.42 -13.51
N MET A 118 4.62 -5.39 -13.16
CA MET A 118 4.09 -4.41 -12.22
C MET A 118 4.79 -4.51 -10.85
N VAL A 119 4.88 -5.71 -10.30
CA VAL A 119 5.57 -5.91 -9.01
C VAL A 119 7.05 -5.55 -9.13
N LYS A 120 7.72 -5.95 -10.22
CA LYS A 120 9.15 -5.68 -10.43
C LYS A 120 9.49 -4.20 -10.53
N TYR A 121 8.64 -3.38 -11.14
CA TYR A 121 8.94 -1.97 -11.36
C TYR A 121 8.16 -1.02 -10.44
N LEU A 122 6.84 -1.19 -10.30
CA LEU A 122 6.03 -0.27 -9.50
C LEU A 122 6.32 -0.38 -8.00
N TYR A 123 6.52 -1.59 -7.47
CA TYR A 123 6.72 -1.74 -6.01
C TYR A 123 8.02 -1.08 -5.56
N PRO A 124 9.18 -1.26 -6.25
CA PRO A 124 10.38 -0.50 -5.92
C PRO A 124 10.21 1.02 -6.05
N ILE A 125 9.56 1.51 -7.12
CA ILE A 125 9.34 2.95 -7.32
C ILE A 125 8.51 3.54 -6.16
N MET A 126 7.42 2.88 -5.80
CA MET A 126 6.57 3.30 -4.67
C MET A 126 7.32 3.19 -3.33
N GLY A 127 8.16 2.16 -3.17
CA GLY A 127 9.02 2.00 -2.01
C GLY A 127 10.01 3.15 -1.85
N TYR A 128 10.73 3.51 -2.91
CA TYR A 128 11.65 4.66 -2.89
C TYR A 128 10.92 5.97 -2.60
N GLY A 129 9.75 6.19 -3.21
CA GLY A 129 8.91 7.37 -2.91
C GLY A 129 8.49 7.42 -1.43
N GLY A 130 8.13 6.28 -0.85
CA GLY A 130 7.83 6.15 0.58
C GLY A 130 9.03 6.47 1.48
N VAL A 131 10.22 5.94 1.14
CA VAL A 131 11.45 6.23 1.88
C VAL A 131 11.80 7.72 1.81
N VAL A 132 11.72 8.34 0.63
CA VAL A 132 11.95 9.79 0.46
C VAL A 132 10.98 10.61 1.31
N LEU A 133 9.69 10.23 1.32
CA LEU A 133 8.67 10.88 2.15
C LEU A 133 9.00 10.74 3.65
N LEU A 134 9.39 9.54 4.10
CA LEU A 134 9.76 9.31 5.50
C LEU A 134 11.00 10.13 5.89
N VAL A 135 12.05 10.16 5.07
CA VAL A 135 13.24 10.97 5.29
C VAL A 135 12.88 12.45 5.38
N CYS A 136 12.04 12.94 4.46
CA CYS A 136 11.57 14.32 4.46
C CYS A 136 10.79 14.66 5.75
N LEU A 137 9.91 13.78 6.22
CA LEU A 137 9.18 13.95 7.47
C LEU A 137 10.11 13.98 8.70
N VAL A 138 11.12 13.10 8.73
CA VAL A 138 12.11 13.08 9.81
C VAL A 138 12.90 14.39 9.82
N ILE A 139 13.41 14.85 8.68
CA ILE A 139 14.13 16.13 8.58
C ILE A 139 13.23 17.31 8.96
N SER A 140 11.97 17.33 8.49
CA SER A 140 11.00 18.38 8.82
C SER A 140 10.68 18.45 10.31
N ARG A 141 10.79 17.33 11.04
CA ARG A 141 10.65 17.32 12.51
C ARG A 141 11.84 17.96 13.23
N PHE A 142 13.03 17.91 12.63
CA PHE A 142 14.25 18.49 13.21
C PHE A 142 14.48 19.96 12.81
N LYS A 143 13.85 20.45 11.73
CA LYS A 143 13.79 21.89 11.46
C LYS A 143 12.76 22.54 12.38
N PRO A 144 13.12 23.50 13.25
CA PRO A 144 12.12 24.31 13.91
C PRO A 144 11.31 24.99 12.82
N VAL A 145 9.99 24.79 12.86
CA VAL A 145 9.05 25.55 12.02
C VAL A 145 9.34 27.01 12.33
N LYS A 146 10.01 27.72 11.40
CA LYS A 146 10.09 29.16 11.46
C LYS A 146 8.65 29.61 11.29
N SER A 147 8.00 29.96 12.41
CA SER A 147 6.79 30.75 12.36
C SER A 147 7.15 31.99 11.56
N THR A 148 6.63 32.08 10.34
CA THR A 148 6.49 33.36 9.66
C THR A 148 5.42 34.12 10.45
N ASP A 149 5.85 34.64 11.60
CA ASP A 149 5.19 35.71 12.32
C ASP A 149 5.82 37.01 11.81
N GLY A 150 4.98 37.95 11.37
CA GLY A 150 5.39 39.31 11.02
C GLY A 150 5.77 39.57 9.56
N MET A 151 4.76 39.86 8.73
CA MET A 151 4.65 41.12 7.96
C MET A 151 3.14 41.38 7.84
N GLU A 152 2.47 42.12 8.74
CA GLU A 152 2.51 43.59 8.87
C GLU A 152 2.24 44.24 7.49
N LYS A 153 1.15 44.95 7.20
CA LYS A 153 0.26 45.82 7.99
C LYS A 153 -1.06 45.99 7.25
#